data_AF-A0A8H7CVE1-F1
#
_entry.id   AF-A0A8H7CVE1-F1
#
_cell.length_a   1.000
_cell.length_b   1.000
_cell.length_c   1.000
_cell.angle_alpha   90.00
_cell.angle_beta   90.00
_cell.angle_gamma   90.00
#
_symmetry.space_group_name_H-M   'P 1'
#
loop_
_entity.id
_entity.type
_entity.pdbx_description
1 polymer ?
#
loop_
_entity_poly.entity_id
_entity_poly.type
_entity_poly.pdbx_seq_one_letter_code
_entity_poly.pdbx_strand_id
1 'polypeptide(L)'
;MPAVRRSSRGKTSSGPVSSTPAVRSRAPRKAAGSTGNRKKAAKPAQTAATSDLPSTSSLLKNSRQTTDEWLKSARTKKGYGNYVKGGKKWLVEWTAEGRLDDEISEDAFDNEVLPPQKASRSAFKDYFEQVCGCQGDFWKYNSHIQKWEGNPVFESGFKTYYESLKNRHNRTSTATQALPMLPADLKVIMDYLDSPEAIKYFTVTQSLYFKAFVTTAFTLWTRNDELVSLQFKDIKLNLHSKTGIPYHEFSLIFRKTNKDPTKVQKYMVQIDLAHPEIDYYTHVEAWKAHMERLLGRPLARRDYVFPALASTGQIKFGEPTSRSAFETLLDEVVDKSNVLQGRNGKFTTHCFRRGGAQYRFLWADRKWSLKAVKWWGGWSSNENVGTLMRYLLDELMAYEEGFSDIMMDDRVIDRHETFMGEDEMVPVSKADLSKFEESILAKIQGLIASATTSSGSTSMNTPVRLPEDRVHTPTSSVEHPPATPSPPSLRPDDPTPPSQYIPRPSRIPETKTLDDALAYWEHGAPQKGLDVPLKDWAALFKSSEYTSEAVKLGNIQFVCDEFRVHCNGDFTTFEERFPGLRRKFTALMKAVRAARKLRGETKCRSSHK
;
A
#
# COMPACT_ATOMS: atom_id res chain seq x y z
N MET A 1 48.10 33.92 -19.71
CA MET A 1 49.47 34.47 -19.83
C MET A 1 49.33 35.96 -20.08
N PRO A 2 50.07 36.87 -19.41
CA PRO A 2 51.08 36.72 -18.35
C PRO A 2 50.65 37.44 -17.04
N ALA A 3 51.37 37.51 -15.93
CA ALA A 3 52.38 36.68 -15.29
C ALA A 3 52.53 37.18 -13.83
N VAL A 4 52.63 36.23 -12.90
CA VAL A 4 53.61 36.15 -11.80
C VAL A 4 54.01 37.44 -11.06
N ARG A 5 53.77 37.48 -9.73
CA ARG A 5 54.84 37.71 -8.74
C ARG A 5 54.47 37.23 -7.33
N ARG A 6 55.30 36.30 -6.84
CA ARG A 6 55.47 35.91 -5.42
C ARG A 6 56.08 37.07 -4.64
N SER A 7 55.75 37.20 -3.35
CA SER A 7 56.76 37.50 -2.32
C SER A 7 56.28 37.09 -0.92
N SER A 8 57.15 36.32 -0.27
CA SER A 8 57.19 35.88 1.12
C SER A 8 57.87 36.90 2.05
N ARG A 9 57.48 36.93 3.33
CA ARG A 9 58.28 37.20 4.57
C ARG A 9 57.28 37.16 5.74
N GLY A 10 57.40 36.34 6.78
CA GLY A 10 58.46 36.31 7.81
C GLY A 10 58.33 37.55 8.71
N LYS A 11 58.38 37.55 10.05
CA LYS A 11 58.58 36.57 11.13
C LYS A 11 58.41 37.37 12.46
N THR A 12 58.24 36.67 13.60
CA THR A 12 58.71 37.01 14.98
C THR A 12 58.17 38.22 15.77
N SER A 13 57.64 37.98 16.98
CA SER A 13 58.25 38.24 18.32
C SER A 13 57.18 38.21 19.44
N SER A 14 57.13 37.20 20.34
CA SER A 14 57.57 37.23 21.77
C SER A 14 56.96 38.39 22.60
N GLY A 15 56.07 38.20 23.59
CA GLY A 15 56.10 37.47 24.89
C GLY A 15 55.53 38.42 25.98
N PRO A 16 55.57 38.18 27.31
CA PRO A 16 55.34 36.98 28.14
C PRO A 16 54.41 37.26 29.38
N VAL A 17 54.48 36.39 30.42
CA VAL A 17 54.04 36.50 31.84
C VAL A 17 52.65 35.87 32.17
N SER A 18 52.54 34.63 32.70
CA SER A 18 52.80 34.09 34.07
C SER A 18 51.70 34.36 35.11
N SER A 19 51.01 33.30 35.55
CA SER A 19 50.95 32.86 36.97
C SER A 19 50.07 31.61 37.17
N THR A 20 50.67 30.54 37.70
CA THR A 20 50.11 29.29 38.25
C THR A 20 49.66 29.49 39.73
N PRO A 21 49.35 28.45 40.54
CA PRO A 21 48.15 27.61 40.54
C PRO A 21 47.47 27.57 41.94
N ALA A 22 46.25 27.03 42.05
CA ALA A 22 45.65 26.73 43.36
C ALA A 22 45.22 25.26 43.46
N VAL A 23 46.01 24.51 44.22
CA VAL A 23 45.72 23.18 44.77
C VAL A 23 44.81 23.36 46.00
N ARG A 24 43.75 22.55 46.12
CA ARG A 24 43.22 22.18 47.44
C ARG A 24 42.70 20.75 47.47
N SER A 25 43.07 20.10 48.56
CA SER A 25 43.05 18.68 48.87
C SER A 25 41.76 18.20 49.54
N ARG A 26 41.51 16.90 49.34
CA ARG A 26 40.71 15.92 50.14
C ARG A 26 40.39 16.28 51.60
N ALA A 27 39.19 15.90 52.07
CA ALA A 27 38.89 14.68 52.88
C ALA A 27 37.41 14.72 53.41
N PRO A 28 36.89 13.78 54.24
CA PRO A 28 36.22 12.55 53.77
C PRO A 28 34.85 12.24 54.45
N ARG A 29 34.24 11.11 54.00
CA ARG A 29 33.28 10.21 54.70
C ARG A 29 31.91 10.76 55.13
N LYS A 30 30.85 10.11 54.60
CA LYS A 30 29.91 9.34 55.43
C LYS A 30 29.27 8.20 54.64
N ALA A 31 29.46 7.00 55.17
CA ALA A 31 28.84 5.77 54.74
C ALA A 31 27.53 5.57 55.52
N ALA A 32 26.49 5.19 54.80
CA ALA A 32 25.32 4.41 55.24
C ALA A 32 24.70 3.91 53.92
N GLY A 33 24.68 2.62 53.58
CA GLY A 33 24.31 1.49 54.42
C GLY A 33 22.80 1.29 54.34
N SER A 34 22.30 0.70 53.25
CA SER A 34 21.08 -0.13 53.29
C SER A 34 20.89 -0.86 51.95
N THR A 35 21.33 -2.12 51.96
CA THR A 35 20.94 -3.17 51.03
C THR A 35 19.45 -3.48 51.19
N GLY A 36 18.63 -2.93 50.30
CA GLY A 36 17.20 -3.26 50.18
C GLY A 36 16.96 -4.44 49.25
N ASN A 37 17.25 -5.65 49.73
CA ASN A 37 16.76 -6.91 49.15
C ASN A 37 15.22 -6.92 49.20
N ARG A 38 14.54 -6.51 48.12
CA ARG A 38 13.10 -6.76 47.98
C ARG A 38 12.87 -8.11 47.30
N LYS A 39 12.73 -9.09 48.19
CA LYS A 39 12.14 -10.41 48.01
C LYS A 39 11.13 -10.43 46.85
N LYS A 40 11.38 -11.26 45.83
CA LYS A 40 10.34 -11.85 44.99
C LYS A 40 9.39 -12.59 45.94
N ALA A 41 8.23 -12.01 46.22
CA ALA A 41 7.15 -12.72 46.88
C ALA A 41 6.72 -13.85 45.95
N ALA A 42 6.77 -15.08 46.46
CA ALA A 42 6.16 -16.23 45.82
C ALA A 42 4.68 -15.93 45.61
N LYS A 43 4.22 -16.10 44.36
CA LYS A 43 2.79 -16.11 44.02
C LYS A 43 2.12 -17.21 44.86
N PRO A 44 1.10 -16.92 45.68
CA PRO A 44 0.27 -17.98 46.21
C PRO A 44 -0.45 -18.63 45.02
N ALA A 45 -0.48 -19.96 45.01
CA ALA A 45 -1.30 -20.73 44.10
C ALA A 45 -2.77 -20.29 44.29
N GLN A 46 -3.31 -19.58 43.31
CA GLN A 46 -4.73 -19.30 43.24
C GLN A 46 -5.41 -20.58 42.77
N THR A 47 -6.08 -21.21 43.73
CA THR A 47 -7.18 -22.14 43.51
C THR A 47 -8.19 -21.53 42.55
N ALA A 48 -8.65 -22.34 41.60
CA ALA A 48 -9.65 -22.00 40.62
C ALA A 48 -10.96 -21.62 41.32
N ALA A 49 -11.20 -20.32 41.45
CA ALA A 49 -12.52 -19.77 41.64
C ALA A 49 -13.01 -19.29 40.27
N THR A 50 -14.14 -19.83 39.84
CA THR A 50 -14.92 -19.41 38.68
C THR A 50 -15.13 -17.90 38.72
N SER A 51 -14.37 -17.15 37.91
CA SER A 51 -14.61 -15.73 37.70
C SER A 51 -15.63 -15.58 36.58
N ASP A 52 -16.86 -15.22 36.94
CA ASP A 52 -17.86 -14.80 35.97
C ASP A 52 -17.29 -13.71 35.07
N LEU A 53 -17.46 -13.89 33.76
CA LEU A 53 -17.07 -12.93 32.76
C LEU A 53 -17.75 -11.58 33.07
N PRO A 54 -17.03 -10.45 33.05
CA PRO A 54 -17.62 -9.16 33.35
C PRO A 54 -18.73 -8.89 32.33
N SER A 55 -19.94 -8.65 32.84
CA SER A 55 -21.10 -8.37 32.00
C SER A 55 -20.82 -7.18 31.08
N THR A 56 -21.47 -7.16 29.92
CA THR A 56 -21.40 -6.06 28.95
C THR A 56 -21.74 -4.71 29.59
N SER A 57 -22.69 -4.68 30.54
CA SER A 57 -23.01 -3.46 31.29
C SER A 57 -21.86 -3.00 32.20
N SER A 58 -21.14 -3.94 32.82
CA SER A 58 -19.94 -3.67 33.64
C SER A 58 -18.80 -3.12 32.78
N LEU A 59 -18.58 -3.68 31.59
CA LEU A 59 -17.56 -3.20 30.64
C LEU A 59 -17.90 -1.82 30.06
N LEU A 60 -19.17 -1.58 29.71
CA LEU A 60 -19.64 -0.27 29.24
C LEU A 60 -19.56 0.78 30.35
N LYS A 61 -19.90 0.42 31.59
CA LYS A 61 -19.75 1.29 32.75
C LYS A 61 -18.29 1.62 33.00
N ASN A 62 -17.39 0.63 32.94
CA ASN A 62 -15.95 0.84 33.08
C ASN A 62 -15.37 1.72 31.97
N SER A 63 -15.78 1.53 30.71
CA SER A 63 -15.34 2.33 29.56
C SER A 63 -15.82 3.79 29.65
N ARG A 64 -17.10 4.00 30.01
CA ARG A 64 -17.63 5.35 30.28
C ARG A 64 -16.91 6.00 31.44
N GLN A 65 -16.64 5.26 32.51
CA GLN A 65 -15.95 5.75 33.69
C GLN A 65 -14.48 6.10 33.38
N THR A 66 -13.77 5.32 32.56
CA THR A 66 -12.40 5.66 32.12
C THR A 66 -12.39 6.88 31.20
N THR A 67 -13.35 6.99 30.29
CA THR A 67 -13.48 8.14 29.38
C THR A 67 -13.78 9.42 30.15
N ASP A 68 -14.69 9.34 31.12
CA ASP A 68 -15.02 10.43 32.03
C ASP A 68 -13.85 10.78 32.95
N GLU A 69 -13.14 9.81 33.51
CA GLU A 69 -11.94 10.04 34.33
C GLU A 69 -10.82 10.68 33.52
N TRP A 70 -10.70 10.35 32.22
CA TRP A 70 -9.72 10.95 31.32
C TRP A 70 -10.07 12.40 30.94
N LEU A 71 -11.36 12.69 30.72
CA LEU A 71 -11.89 14.04 30.45
C LEU A 71 -11.90 14.92 31.72
N LYS A 72 -12.18 14.32 32.87
CA LYS A 72 -12.16 14.97 34.19
C LYS A 72 -10.75 15.04 34.78
N SER A 73 -9.78 14.33 34.18
CA SER A 73 -8.40 14.30 34.66
C SER A 73 -7.84 15.71 34.74
N ALA A 74 -7.38 16.08 35.93
CA ALA A 74 -6.80 17.39 36.19
C ALA A 74 -5.59 17.64 35.28
N ARG A 75 -4.88 16.58 34.84
CA ARG A 75 -3.76 16.66 33.91
C ARG A 75 -4.20 17.04 32.50
N THR A 76 -5.29 16.45 32.00
CA THR A 76 -5.85 16.74 30.67
C THR A 76 -6.43 18.15 30.64
N LYS A 77 -7.24 18.51 31.65
CA LYS A 77 -7.79 19.88 31.80
C LYS A 77 -6.69 20.94 31.95
N LYS A 78 -5.63 20.65 32.72
CA LYS A 78 -4.46 21.54 32.85
C LYS A 78 -3.67 21.64 31.55
N GLY A 79 -3.54 20.55 30.79
CA GLY A 79 -2.91 20.55 29.47
C GLY A 79 -3.64 21.46 28.48
N TYR A 80 -4.95 21.27 28.32
CA TYR A 80 -5.78 22.13 27.47
C TYR A 80 -5.84 23.57 27.97
N GLY A 81 -5.96 23.77 29.28
CA GLY A 81 -5.91 25.10 29.89
C GLY A 81 -4.60 25.83 29.60
N ASN A 82 -3.46 25.12 29.59
CA ASN A 82 -2.16 25.70 29.24
C ASN A 82 -2.06 26.04 27.75
N TYR A 83 -2.64 25.23 26.85
CA TYR A 83 -2.69 25.56 25.42
C TYR A 83 -3.56 26.78 25.12
N VAL A 84 -4.74 26.86 25.74
CA VAL A 84 -5.63 28.02 25.59
C VAL A 84 -5.00 29.27 26.20
N LYS A 85 -4.34 29.16 27.37
CA LYS A 85 -3.58 30.27 27.95
C LYS A 85 -2.40 30.69 27.07
N GLY A 86 -1.69 29.74 26.46
CA GLY A 86 -0.60 30.02 25.51
C GLY A 86 -1.10 30.74 24.26
N GLY A 87 -2.21 30.28 23.68
CA GLY A 87 -2.84 30.93 22.52
C GLY A 87 -3.37 32.33 22.84
N LYS A 88 -4.03 32.51 23.99
CA LYS A 88 -4.51 33.83 24.45
C LYS A 88 -3.35 34.78 24.77
N LYS A 89 -2.28 34.29 25.41
CA LYS A 89 -1.08 35.08 25.68
C LYS A 89 -0.40 35.50 24.39
N TRP A 90 -0.26 34.60 23.42
CA TRP A 90 0.27 34.92 22.09
C TRP A 90 -0.59 35.96 21.37
N LEU A 91 -1.92 35.84 21.41
CA LEU A 91 -2.84 36.82 20.82
C LEU A 91 -2.73 38.21 21.48
N VAL A 92 -2.62 38.26 22.80
CA VAL A 92 -2.46 39.51 23.58
C VAL A 92 -1.08 40.12 23.36
N GLU A 93 0.00 39.33 23.32
CA GLU A 93 1.34 39.81 22.97
C GLU A 93 1.36 40.36 21.53
N TRP A 94 0.67 39.70 20.61
CA TRP A 94 0.56 40.10 19.22
C TRP A 94 -0.27 41.38 19.01
N THR A 95 -1.31 41.60 19.82
CA THR A 95 -2.10 42.86 19.80
C THR A 95 -1.43 44.00 20.58
N ALA A 96 -0.77 43.71 21.71
CA ALA A 96 -0.07 44.71 22.52
C ALA A 96 1.22 45.24 21.86
N GLU A 97 1.78 44.53 20.89
CA GLU A 97 2.88 45.02 20.04
C GLU A 97 2.46 46.12 19.03
N GLY A 98 1.21 46.62 19.09
CA GLY A 98 0.76 47.78 18.31
C GLY A 98 0.69 47.51 16.80
N ARG A 99 0.26 46.30 16.40
CA ARG A 99 0.22 45.88 14.98
C ARG A 99 -1.14 45.99 14.30
N LEU A 100 -2.06 46.81 14.82
CA LEU A 100 -3.30 47.18 14.15
C LEU A 100 -3.77 48.51 14.71
N ASP A 101 -3.30 49.61 14.11
CA ASP A 101 -3.98 50.91 14.24
C ASP A 101 -4.38 51.52 12.90
N ASP A 102 -4.17 50.83 11.76
CA ASP A 102 -4.71 51.30 10.48
C ASP A 102 -5.48 50.17 9.75
N GLU A 103 -6.78 50.43 9.60
CA GLU A 103 -7.76 49.85 8.67
C GLU A 103 -7.91 48.32 8.61
N ILE A 104 -8.84 47.78 9.41
CA ILE A 104 -9.69 46.68 8.96
C ILE A 104 -11.15 47.17 9.08
N SER A 105 -11.75 47.50 7.94
CA SER A 105 -13.21 47.65 7.81
C SER A 105 -13.87 46.31 8.09
N GLU A 106 -14.95 46.32 8.88
CA GLU A 106 -15.69 45.13 9.32
C GLU A 106 -16.43 44.38 8.19
N ASP A 107 -16.28 44.77 6.92
CA ASP A 107 -17.07 44.20 5.81
C ASP A 107 -16.39 43.06 5.04
N ALA A 108 -15.18 42.62 5.43
CA ALA A 108 -14.38 41.70 4.61
C ALA A 108 -14.60 40.19 4.88
N PHE A 109 -15.56 39.80 5.71
CA PHE A 109 -15.85 38.38 5.98
C PHE A 109 -17.31 38.04 5.72
N ASP A 110 -17.69 37.98 4.44
CA ASP A 110 -18.76 37.08 4.03
C ASP A 110 -18.57 36.55 2.59
N ASN A 111 -18.79 35.23 2.47
CA ASN A 111 -19.03 34.45 1.26
C ASN A 111 -17.89 34.22 0.24
N GLU A 112 -17.08 33.18 0.47
CA GLU A 112 -16.94 32.10 -0.53
C GLU A 112 -16.26 30.83 0.05
N VAL A 113 -16.83 29.68 -0.29
CA VAL A 113 -16.45 28.35 0.20
C VAL A 113 -15.27 27.80 -0.61
N LEU A 114 -14.12 27.56 0.03
CA LEU A 114 -13.00 26.81 -0.54
C LEU A 114 -12.39 25.83 0.47
N PRO A 115 -12.28 24.52 0.16
CA PRO A 115 -11.42 23.61 0.93
C PRO A 115 -10.33 22.91 0.05
N PRO A 116 -9.23 22.36 0.64
CA PRO A 116 -8.21 23.13 1.35
C PRO A 116 -6.72 22.67 1.17
N GLN A 117 -5.81 23.57 1.53
CA GLN A 117 -4.56 23.34 2.30
C GLN A 117 -3.19 22.99 1.67
N LYS A 118 -3.04 22.55 0.42
CA LYS A 118 -1.74 22.84 -0.26
C LYS A 118 -1.60 24.34 -0.52
N ALA A 119 -2.76 24.96 -0.75
CA ALA A 119 -2.93 26.39 -0.83
C ALA A 119 -2.67 27.11 0.50
N SER A 120 -2.75 26.50 1.69
CA SER A 120 -2.63 27.31 2.93
C SER A 120 -1.19 27.68 3.26
N ARG A 121 -0.24 26.73 3.25
CA ARG A 121 1.18 27.09 3.48
C ARG A 121 1.71 27.99 2.36
N SER A 122 1.31 27.73 1.11
CA SER A 122 1.68 28.58 -0.03
C SER A 122 1.04 29.95 0.07
N ALA A 123 -0.27 30.05 0.36
CA ALA A 123 -0.95 31.34 0.51
C ALA A 123 -0.45 32.12 1.72
N PHE A 124 -0.14 31.47 2.85
CA PHE A 124 0.52 32.17 3.96
C PHE A 124 1.92 32.62 3.57
N LYS A 125 2.69 31.78 2.86
CA LYS A 125 4.01 32.16 2.37
C LYS A 125 3.92 33.36 1.42
N ASP A 126 3.03 33.29 0.43
CA ASP A 126 2.77 34.33 -0.56
C ASP A 126 2.26 35.61 0.11
N TYR A 127 1.36 35.50 1.09
CA TYR A 127 0.89 36.62 1.91
C TYR A 127 2.05 37.31 2.64
N PHE A 128 2.88 36.57 3.37
CA PHE A 128 4.02 37.15 4.07
C PHE A 128 5.09 37.69 3.10
N GLU A 129 5.25 37.10 1.92
CA GLU A 129 6.14 37.60 0.87
C GLU A 129 5.63 38.90 0.25
N GLN A 130 4.34 38.98 -0.06
CA GLN A 130 3.74 40.13 -0.76
C GLN A 130 3.41 41.30 0.19
N VAL A 131 2.82 41.00 1.35
CA VAL A 131 2.33 42.03 2.29
C VAL A 131 3.40 42.45 3.28
N CYS A 132 4.19 41.50 3.79
CA CYS A 132 5.19 41.78 4.81
C CYS A 132 6.63 41.83 4.28
N GLY A 133 6.84 41.61 2.97
CA GLY A 133 8.17 41.56 2.36
C GLY A 133 9.07 40.44 2.90
N CYS A 134 8.50 39.45 3.60
CA CYS A 134 9.21 38.37 4.26
C CYS A 134 9.60 37.29 3.25
N GLN A 135 10.82 37.39 2.72
CA GLN A 135 11.31 36.47 1.68
C GLN A 135 12.13 35.30 2.24
N GLY A 136 12.05 34.15 1.58
CA GLY A 136 12.96 33.01 1.79
C GLY A 136 12.36 31.84 2.56
N ASP A 137 12.99 30.67 2.41
CA ASP A 137 12.53 29.39 2.96
C ASP A 137 13.08 29.08 4.38
N PHE A 138 13.24 30.11 5.19
CA PHE A 138 13.77 30.00 6.56
C PHE A 138 13.09 31.01 7.47
N TRP A 139 13.23 30.86 8.79
CA TRP A 139 12.88 31.88 9.77
C TRP A 139 13.95 31.85 10.85
N LYS A 140 14.77 32.90 10.95
CA LYS A 140 15.88 32.96 11.91
C LYS A 140 16.09 34.39 12.41
N TYR A 141 16.51 34.50 13.66
CA TYR A 141 16.96 35.78 14.19
C TYR A 141 18.38 36.05 13.71
N ASN A 142 18.59 37.18 13.02
CA ASN A 142 19.93 37.62 12.65
C ASN A 142 20.47 38.54 13.75
N SER A 143 21.43 38.01 14.52
CA SER A 143 22.07 38.71 15.64
C SER A 143 22.89 39.94 15.24
N HIS A 144 23.33 40.03 13.97
CA HIS A 144 24.13 41.16 13.51
C HIS A 144 23.29 42.39 13.20
N ILE A 145 22.08 42.19 12.68
CA ILE A 145 21.13 43.28 12.35
C ILE A 145 20.02 43.42 13.40
N GLN A 146 20.03 42.57 14.44
CA GLN A 146 19.04 42.52 15.52
C GLN A 146 17.59 42.39 15.02
N LYS A 147 17.39 41.74 13.85
CA LYS A 147 16.09 41.57 13.21
C LYS A 147 15.87 40.11 12.80
N TRP A 148 14.61 39.70 12.76
CA TRP A 148 14.23 38.41 12.19
C TRP A 148 14.28 38.48 10.66
N GLU A 149 14.86 37.45 10.06
CA GLU A 149 14.95 37.27 8.62
C GLU A 149 14.25 35.99 8.18
N GLY A 150 13.68 36.03 7.00
CA GLY A 150 12.98 34.90 6.39
C GLY A 150 11.46 35.07 6.43
N ASN A 151 10.74 33.95 6.24
CA ASN A 151 9.30 33.90 6.29
C ASN A 151 8.81 33.10 7.52
N PRO A 152 7.92 33.66 8.36
CA PRO A 152 7.49 33.05 9.62
C PRO A 152 6.77 31.71 9.46
N VAL A 153 6.27 31.38 8.26
CA VAL A 153 5.73 30.06 7.92
C VAL A 153 6.75 28.92 8.11
N PHE A 154 8.05 29.24 8.18
CA PHE A 154 9.12 28.28 8.45
C PHE A 154 9.51 28.17 9.92
N GLU A 155 8.83 28.88 10.82
CA GLU A 155 9.01 28.71 12.26
C GLU A 155 8.59 27.30 12.73
N SER A 156 9.28 26.80 13.75
CA SER A 156 8.97 25.50 14.38
C SER A 156 7.57 25.45 15.00
N GLY A 157 7.09 26.57 15.56
CA GLY A 157 5.74 26.72 16.10
C GLY A 157 4.67 26.56 15.03
N PHE A 158 4.78 27.31 13.93
CA PHE A 158 3.89 27.18 12.78
C PHE A 158 3.92 25.77 12.17
N LYS A 159 5.10 25.16 12.05
CA LYS A 159 5.23 23.78 11.56
C LYS A 159 4.47 22.79 12.43
N THR A 160 4.60 22.90 13.75
CA THR A 160 3.91 22.02 14.72
C THR A 160 2.40 22.21 14.65
N TYR A 161 1.95 23.47 14.57
CA TYR A 161 0.54 23.80 14.38
C TYR A 161 -0.03 23.24 13.06
N TYR A 162 0.68 23.43 11.95
CA TYR A 162 0.30 22.89 10.64
C TYR A 162 0.26 21.36 10.63
N GLU A 163 1.24 20.70 11.25
CA GLU A 163 1.23 19.24 11.43
C GLU A 163 0.03 18.78 12.28
N SER A 164 -0.36 19.56 13.30
CA SER A 164 -1.55 19.29 14.11
C SER A 164 -2.85 19.41 13.32
N LEU A 165 -2.97 20.43 12.44
CA LEU A 165 -4.10 20.61 11.54
C LEU A 165 -4.18 19.47 10.52
N LYS A 166 -3.04 19.09 9.93
CA LYS A 166 -2.95 17.94 9.02
C LYS A 166 -3.38 16.64 9.72
N ASN A 167 -2.92 16.43 10.95
CA ASN A 167 -3.29 15.26 11.74
C ASN A 167 -4.77 15.27 12.15
N ARG A 168 -5.34 16.44 12.44
CA ARG A 168 -6.77 16.61 12.69
C ARG A 168 -7.56 16.31 11.41
N HIS A 169 -7.20 16.90 10.27
CA HIS A 169 -7.84 16.62 8.99
C HIS A 169 -7.78 15.12 8.67
N ASN A 170 -6.61 14.48 8.76
CA ASN A 170 -6.49 13.02 8.57
C ASN A 170 -7.36 12.18 9.51
N ARG A 171 -7.78 12.71 10.67
CA ARG A 171 -8.69 12.05 11.63
C ARG A 171 -10.17 12.41 11.43
N THR A 172 -10.47 13.54 10.78
CA THR A 172 -11.85 14.06 10.61
C THR A 172 -12.32 14.05 9.16
N SER A 173 -11.43 13.85 8.19
CA SER A 173 -11.76 13.81 6.77
C SER A 173 -12.10 12.37 6.37
N THR A 174 -13.34 12.17 5.94
CA THR A 174 -13.84 10.91 5.37
C THR A 174 -13.33 10.65 3.93
N ALA A 175 -12.47 11.51 3.36
CA ALA A 175 -12.36 11.63 1.89
C ALA A 175 -10.94 11.50 1.26
N THR A 176 -9.91 10.98 1.94
CA THR A 176 -8.59 10.73 1.28
C THR A 176 -8.24 9.26 1.06
N GLN A 177 -9.04 8.33 1.59
CA GLN A 177 -8.84 6.91 1.33
C GLN A 177 -9.48 6.58 -0.03
N ALA A 178 -8.73 5.89 -0.89
CA ALA A 178 -9.29 5.40 -2.15
C ALA A 178 -10.51 4.52 -1.87
N LEU A 179 -11.63 4.83 -2.52
CA LEU A 179 -12.82 4.01 -2.44
C LEU A 179 -12.52 2.62 -3.02
N PRO A 180 -13.03 1.56 -2.40
CA PRO A 180 -13.04 0.26 -3.03
C PRO A 180 -14.10 0.23 -4.11
N MET A 181 -13.77 -0.42 -5.23
CA MET A 181 -14.73 -0.61 -6.31
C MET A 181 -15.36 -1.98 -6.15
N LEU A 182 -16.65 -2.02 -5.83
CA LEU A 182 -17.42 -3.24 -5.58
C LEU A 182 -18.03 -3.79 -6.87
N PRO A 183 -18.56 -5.03 -6.90
CA PRO A 183 -19.25 -5.56 -8.08
C PRO A 183 -20.39 -4.65 -8.55
N ALA A 184 -21.17 -4.06 -7.62
CA ALA A 184 -22.22 -3.10 -7.99
C ALA A 184 -21.69 -1.88 -8.76
N ASP A 185 -20.52 -1.36 -8.38
CA ASP A 185 -19.87 -0.25 -9.09
C ASP A 185 -19.41 -0.69 -10.48
N LEU A 186 -18.77 -1.87 -10.55
CA LEU A 186 -18.34 -2.44 -11.82
C LEU A 186 -19.52 -2.71 -12.74
N LYS A 187 -20.66 -3.15 -12.21
CA LYS A 187 -21.88 -3.36 -12.99
C LYS A 187 -22.35 -2.07 -13.67
N VAL A 188 -22.44 -0.97 -12.93
CA VAL A 188 -22.80 0.35 -13.51
C VAL A 188 -21.83 0.73 -14.61
N ILE A 189 -20.53 0.52 -14.40
CA ILE A 189 -19.50 0.82 -15.40
C ILE A 189 -19.63 -0.09 -16.63
N MET A 190 -19.84 -1.40 -16.45
CA MET A 190 -19.99 -2.34 -17.56
C MET A 190 -21.22 -2.01 -18.40
N ASP A 191 -22.37 -1.78 -17.75
CA ASP A 191 -23.63 -1.43 -18.39
C ASP A 191 -23.49 -0.10 -19.17
N TYR A 192 -22.78 0.88 -18.59
CA TYR A 192 -22.45 2.12 -19.30
C TYR A 192 -21.57 1.87 -20.54
N LEU A 193 -20.49 1.09 -20.41
CA LEU A 193 -19.57 0.80 -21.52
C LEU A 193 -20.21 0.01 -22.66
N ASP A 194 -21.29 -0.75 -22.40
CA ASP A 194 -22.11 -1.42 -23.41
C ASP A 194 -23.23 -0.55 -23.97
N SER A 195 -23.48 0.62 -23.37
CA SER A 195 -24.52 1.53 -23.83
C SER A 195 -24.13 2.21 -25.15
N PRO A 196 -25.12 2.57 -25.99
CA PRO A 196 -24.86 3.38 -27.19
C PRO A 196 -24.22 4.73 -26.88
N GLU A 197 -24.42 5.27 -25.67
CA GLU A 197 -23.85 6.54 -25.24
C GLU A 197 -22.33 6.46 -25.08
N ALA A 198 -21.81 5.34 -24.58
CA ALA A 198 -20.36 5.15 -24.41
C ALA A 198 -19.61 5.15 -25.73
N ILE A 199 -20.23 4.70 -26.83
CA ILE A 199 -19.61 4.66 -28.18
C ILE A 199 -19.19 6.07 -28.65
N LYS A 200 -19.86 7.12 -28.15
CA LYS A 200 -19.51 8.52 -28.47
C LYS A 200 -18.19 8.97 -27.84
N TYR A 201 -17.78 8.34 -26.74
CA TYR A 201 -16.62 8.75 -25.93
C TYR A 201 -15.49 7.72 -25.95
N PHE A 202 -15.82 6.43 -26.09
CA PHE A 202 -14.88 5.33 -26.00
C PHE A 202 -14.95 4.45 -27.25
N THR A 203 -13.79 4.18 -27.82
CA THR A 203 -13.66 3.19 -28.89
C THR A 203 -13.92 1.78 -28.36
N VAL A 204 -14.32 0.86 -29.24
CA VAL A 204 -14.44 -0.58 -28.89
C VAL A 204 -13.15 -1.12 -28.27
N THR A 205 -11.99 -0.66 -28.75
CA THR A 205 -10.69 -1.01 -28.17
C THR A 205 -10.55 -0.54 -26.73
N GLN A 206 -10.90 0.71 -26.41
CA GLN A 206 -10.86 1.24 -25.05
C GLN A 206 -11.82 0.50 -24.12
N SER A 207 -13.05 0.24 -24.57
CA SER A 207 -14.05 -0.49 -23.76
C SER A 207 -13.59 -1.91 -23.45
N LEU A 208 -13.17 -2.69 -24.45
CA LEU A 208 -12.69 -4.06 -24.24
C LEU A 208 -11.42 -4.10 -23.37
N TYR A 209 -10.48 -3.18 -23.62
CA TYR A 209 -9.27 -3.03 -22.81
C TYR A 209 -9.63 -2.77 -21.34
N PHE A 210 -10.52 -1.80 -21.09
CA PHE A 210 -10.91 -1.41 -19.74
C PHE A 210 -11.58 -2.56 -19.01
N LYS A 211 -12.57 -3.20 -19.63
CA LYS A 211 -13.30 -4.34 -19.06
C LYS A 211 -12.37 -5.49 -18.67
N ALA A 212 -11.48 -5.88 -19.57
CA ALA A 212 -10.49 -6.92 -19.32
C ALA A 212 -9.52 -6.53 -18.20
N PHE A 213 -9.07 -5.27 -18.16
CA PHE A 213 -8.15 -4.79 -17.14
C PHE A 213 -8.78 -4.81 -15.75
N VAL A 214 -9.96 -4.21 -15.59
CA VAL A 214 -10.59 -4.05 -14.28
C VAL A 214 -11.05 -5.36 -13.68
N THR A 215 -11.59 -6.27 -14.49
CA THR A 215 -12.00 -7.61 -14.01
C THR A 215 -10.80 -8.48 -13.65
N THR A 216 -9.70 -8.39 -14.40
CA THR A 216 -8.44 -9.05 -14.04
C THR A 216 -7.88 -8.47 -12.74
N ALA A 217 -7.86 -7.14 -12.60
CA ALA A 217 -7.37 -6.49 -11.40
C ALA A 217 -8.21 -6.82 -10.15
N PHE A 218 -9.54 -6.82 -10.32
CA PHE A 218 -10.50 -7.13 -9.27
C PHE A 218 -10.44 -8.60 -8.86
N THR A 219 -10.22 -9.52 -9.80
CA THR A 219 -10.16 -10.95 -9.48
C THR A 219 -8.83 -11.36 -8.86
N LEU A 220 -7.72 -10.79 -9.33
CA LEU A 220 -6.38 -11.09 -8.82
C LEU A 220 -5.96 -10.20 -7.64
N TRP A 221 -6.77 -9.21 -7.25
CA TRP A 221 -6.46 -8.20 -6.23
C TRP A 221 -5.13 -7.50 -6.47
N THR A 222 -4.81 -7.26 -7.74
CA THR A 222 -3.59 -6.55 -8.12
C THR A 222 -3.79 -5.06 -7.95
N ARG A 223 -2.68 -4.38 -7.69
CA ARG A 223 -2.62 -2.94 -7.95
C ARG A 223 -2.46 -2.70 -9.44
N ASN A 224 -2.84 -1.51 -9.93
CA ASN A 224 -2.66 -1.18 -11.34
C ASN A 224 -1.19 -1.35 -11.79
N ASP A 225 -0.22 -0.94 -10.96
CA ASP A 225 1.23 -1.07 -11.26
C ASP A 225 1.72 -2.52 -11.36
N GLU A 226 1.04 -3.46 -10.70
CA GLU A 226 1.37 -4.88 -10.83
C GLU A 226 0.83 -5.43 -12.17
N LEU A 227 -0.36 -5.00 -12.58
CA LEU A 227 -1.05 -5.53 -13.75
C LEU A 227 -0.51 -5.00 -15.09
N VAL A 228 -0.07 -3.73 -15.15
CA VAL A 228 0.46 -3.13 -16.39
C VAL A 228 1.69 -3.86 -16.96
N SER A 229 2.39 -4.64 -16.12
CA SER A 229 3.59 -5.39 -16.51
C SER A 229 3.31 -6.84 -16.94
N LEU A 230 2.06 -7.28 -16.85
CA LEU A 230 1.66 -8.67 -17.11
C LEU A 230 1.88 -9.05 -18.58
N GLN A 231 2.61 -10.13 -18.82
CA GLN A 231 2.88 -10.65 -20.16
C GLN A 231 2.17 -12.00 -20.36
N PHE A 232 2.00 -12.39 -21.63
CA PHE A 232 1.28 -13.61 -21.95
C PHE A 232 2.00 -14.88 -21.46
N LYS A 233 3.33 -14.85 -21.27
CA LYS A 233 4.09 -15.93 -20.62
C LYS A 233 3.66 -16.20 -19.17
N ASP A 234 3.04 -15.21 -18.53
CA ASP A 234 2.61 -15.23 -17.14
C ASP A 234 1.18 -15.76 -17.01
N ILE A 235 0.51 -16.08 -18.12
CA ILE A 235 -0.85 -16.63 -18.16
C ILE A 235 -0.84 -17.97 -18.90
N LYS A 236 -1.58 -18.95 -18.38
CA LYS A 236 -1.97 -20.15 -19.11
C LYS A 236 -3.49 -20.18 -19.24
N LEU A 237 -3.96 -20.17 -20.48
CA LEU A 237 -5.38 -20.11 -20.82
C LEU A 237 -5.97 -21.50 -21.05
N ASN A 238 -7.30 -21.58 -21.01
CA ASN A 238 -8.14 -22.73 -21.32
C ASN A 238 -7.73 -24.04 -20.62
N LEU A 239 -7.31 -23.96 -19.35
CA LEU A 239 -7.00 -25.13 -18.53
C LEU A 239 -8.29 -25.73 -17.98
N HIS A 240 -8.27 -27.03 -17.68
CA HIS A 240 -9.41 -27.74 -17.10
C HIS A 240 -9.01 -28.38 -15.78
N SER A 241 -9.88 -28.26 -14.77
CA SER A 241 -9.67 -28.93 -13.49
C SER A 241 -9.83 -30.44 -13.65
N LYS A 242 -9.49 -31.21 -12.61
CA LYS A 242 -9.79 -32.67 -12.57
C LYS A 242 -11.28 -32.99 -12.72
N THR A 243 -12.15 -32.02 -12.43
CA THR A 243 -13.61 -32.12 -12.54
C THR A 243 -14.15 -31.51 -13.84
N GLY A 244 -13.29 -31.14 -14.79
CA GLY A 244 -13.68 -30.56 -16.07
C GLY A 244 -14.05 -29.08 -16.05
N ILE A 245 -13.82 -28.36 -14.94
CA ILE A 245 -14.15 -26.93 -14.83
C ILE A 245 -13.08 -26.10 -15.54
N PRO A 246 -13.43 -25.22 -16.49
CA PRO A 246 -12.47 -24.36 -17.17
C PRO A 246 -11.92 -23.28 -16.24
N TYR A 247 -10.63 -23.03 -16.31
CA TYR A 247 -9.94 -21.99 -15.55
C TYR A 247 -8.69 -21.51 -16.28
N HIS A 248 -8.21 -20.34 -15.88
CA HIS A 248 -6.94 -19.79 -16.32
C HIS A 248 -5.96 -19.74 -15.13
N GLU A 249 -4.69 -20.03 -15.38
CA GLU A 249 -3.61 -19.94 -14.38
C GLU A 249 -2.80 -18.65 -14.61
N PHE A 250 -2.73 -17.80 -13.59
CA PHE A 250 -1.87 -16.62 -13.57
C PHE A 250 -0.65 -16.83 -12.69
N SER A 251 0.49 -16.35 -13.15
CA SER A 251 1.76 -16.35 -12.44
C SER A 251 2.19 -14.92 -12.14
N LEU A 252 1.93 -14.42 -10.93
CA LEU A 252 2.33 -13.07 -10.55
C LEU A 252 3.75 -13.09 -9.97
N ILE A 253 4.73 -12.67 -10.78
CA ILE A 253 6.15 -12.65 -10.41
C ILE A 253 6.48 -11.42 -9.53
N PHE A 254 5.89 -10.26 -9.84
CA PHE A 254 6.22 -8.98 -9.20
C PHE A 254 5.11 -8.47 -8.30
N ARG A 255 4.86 -9.15 -7.17
CA ARG A 255 4.03 -8.57 -6.11
C ARG A 255 4.87 -7.78 -5.14
N LYS A 256 4.43 -6.56 -4.79
CA LYS A 256 5.15 -5.66 -3.85
C LYS A 256 5.50 -6.30 -2.51
N THR A 257 4.70 -7.27 -2.09
CA THR A 257 4.83 -8.00 -0.82
C THR A 257 5.62 -9.30 -0.95
N ASN A 258 5.89 -9.76 -2.17
CA ASN A 258 6.70 -10.92 -2.43
C ASN A 258 8.17 -10.50 -2.53
N LYS A 259 8.93 -10.73 -1.45
CA LYS A 259 10.35 -10.37 -1.38
C LYS A 259 11.25 -11.34 -2.13
N ASP A 260 10.70 -12.49 -2.55
CA ASP A 260 11.45 -13.58 -3.18
C ASP A 260 10.95 -13.80 -4.62
N PRO A 261 11.72 -13.35 -5.63
CA PRO A 261 11.34 -13.51 -7.04
C PRO A 261 11.32 -14.99 -7.49
N THR A 262 11.84 -15.91 -6.69
CA THR A 262 11.80 -17.36 -7.00
C THR A 262 10.47 -18.01 -6.61
N LYS A 263 9.69 -17.37 -5.72
CA LYS A 263 8.41 -17.89 -5.23
C LYS A 263 7.25 -17.25 -5.98
N VAL A 264 7.02 -17.67 -7.21
CA VAL A 264 5.88 -17.18 -8.01
C VAL A 264 4.57 -17.72 -7.44
N GLN A 265 3.65 -16.82 -7.07
CA GLN A 265 2.31 -17.21 -6.63
C GLN A 265 1.43 -17.46 -7.86
N LYS A 266 0.77 -18.62 -7.86
CA LYS A 266 -0.12 -19.06 -8.94
C LYS A 266 -1.57 -18.91 -8.53
N TYR A 267 -2.39 -18.34 -9.42
CA TYR A 267 -3.81 -18.13 -9.21
C TYR A 267 -4.58 -18.91 -10.25
N MET A 268 -5.48 -19.78 -9.82
CA MET A 268 -6.40 -20.50 -10.69
C MET A 268 -7.73 -19.76 -10.64
N VAL A 269 -8.12 -19.16 -11.76
CA VAL A 269 -9.31 -18.33 -11.85
C VAL A 269 -10.31 -18.98 -12.79
N GLN A 270 -11.47 -19.32 -12.25
CA GLN A 270 -12.58 -19.94 -12.97
C GLN A 270 -13.45 -18.89 -13.65
N ILE A 271 -14.26 -19.34 -14.59
CA ILE A 271 -15.33 -18.54 -15.18
C ILE A 271 -16.42 -18.24 -14.14
N ASP A 272 -16.96 -17.02 -14.14
CA ASP A 272 -18.03 -16.58 -13.22
C ASP A 272 -19.23 -16.02 -13.99
N LEU A 273 -19.96 -16.91 -14.67
CA LEU A 273 -21.11 -16.50 -15.50
C LEU A 273 -22.26 -15.86 -14.71
N ALA A 274 -22.32 -16.08 -13.40
CA ALA A 274 -23.34 -15.49 -12.54
C ALA A 274 -23.07 -13.99 -12.28
N HIS A 275 -21.81 -13.57 -12.37
CA HIS A 275 -21.38 -12.20 -12.06
C HIS A 275 -20.57 -11.61 -13.23
N PRO A 276 -21.21 -11.33 -14.38
CA PRO A 276 -20.53 -10.87 -15.61
C PRO A 276 -19.73 -9.58 -15.41
N GLU A 277 -20.08 -8.75 -14.43
CA GLU A 277 -19.38 -7.52 -14.09
C GLU A 277 -17.99 -7.74 -13.47
N ILE A 278 -17.75 -8.92 -12.88
CA ILE A 278 -16.45 -9.35 -12.34
C ILE A 278 -15.89 -10.58 -13.06
N ASP A 279 -16.59 -11.12 -14.06
CA ASP A 279 -16.15 -12.27 -14.84
C ASP A 279 -14.97 -11.93 -15.74
N TYR A 280 -13.79 -12.10 -15.17
CA TYR A 280 -12.54 -11.90 -15.88
C TYR A 280 -12.44 -12.75 -17.16
N TYR A 281 -12.97 -13.98 -17.15
CA TYR A 281 -12.70 -14.96 -18.21
C TYR A 281 -13.25 -14.46 -19.54
N THR A 282 -14.53 -14.09 -19.56
CA THR A 282 -15.20 -13.60 -20.78
C THR A 282 -14.56 -12.32 -21.30
N HIS A 283 -14.26 -11.36 -20.42
CA HIS A 283 -13.68 -10.08 -20.84
C HIS A 283 -12.24 -10.23 -21.37
N VAL A 284 -11.41 -11.08 -20.77
CA VAL A 284 -10.05 -11.31 -21.25
C VAL A 284 -10.01 -12.10 -22.55
N GLU A 285 -10.90 -13.08 -22.75
CA GLU A 285 -11.01 -13.78 -24.04
C GLU A 285 -11.49 -12.82 -25.15
N ALA A 286 -12.48 -11.98 -24.88
CA ALA A 286 -12.93 -10.96 -25.83
C ALA A 286 -11.81 -9.96 -26.19
N TRP A 287 -11.07 -9.50 -25.18
CA TRP A 287 -9.92 -8.62 -25.37
C TRP A 287 -8.79 -9.28 -26.15
N LYS A 288 -8.46 -10.54 -25.83
CA LYS A 288 -7.47 -11.34 -26.54
C LYS A 288 -7.84 -11.48 -28.02
N ALA A 289 -9.07 -11.88 -28.32
CA ALA A 289 -9.55 -12.04 -29.70
C ALA A 289 -9.45 -10.71 -30.47
N HIS A 290 -9.80 -9.59 -29.84
CA HIS A 290 -9.66 -8.27 -30.43
C HIS A 290 -8.20 -7.89 -30.71
N MET A 291 -7.29 -8.15 -29.77
CA MET A 291 -5.85 -7.92 -29.97
C MET A 291 -5.28 -8.77 -31.10
N GLU A 292 -5.58 -10.07 -31.14
CA GLU A 292 -5.08 -10.98 -32.18
C GLU A 292 -5.58 -10.57 -33.57
N ARG A 293 -6.82 -10.09 -33.65
CA ARG A 293 -7.40 -9.52 -34.89
C ARG A 293 -6.66 -8.26 -35.34
N LEU A 294 -6.35 -7.34 -34.43
CA LEU A 294 -5.60 -6.12 -34.75
C LEU A 294 -4.14 -6.41 -35.12
N LEU A 295 -3.53 -7.41 -34.49
CA LEU A 295 -2.14 -7.78 -34.68
C LEU A 295 -1.92 -8.68 -35.92
N GLY A 296 -2.98 -9.32 -36.41
CA GLY A 296 -2.92 -10.27 -37.53
C GLY A 296 -2.19 -11.57 -37.21
N ARG A 297 -1.90 -11.83 -35.93
CA ARG A 297 -1.25 -13.06 -35.44
C ARG A 297 -1.69 -13.38 -34.01
N PRO A 298 -1.56 -14.64 -33.57
CA PRO A 298 -1.70 -15.01 -32.17
C PRO A 298 -0.73 -14.24 -31.27
N LEU A 299 -1.11 -14.04 -30.00
CA LEU A 299 -0.25 -13.39 -29.01
C LEU A 299 0.96 -14.28 -28.66
N ALA A 300 2.15 -13.70 -28.71
CA ALA A 300 3.39 -14.35 -28.34
C ALA A 300 3.64 -14.23 -26.84
N ARG A 301 4.47 -15.13 -26.30
CA ARG A 301 4.79 -15.18 -24.85
C ARG A 301 5.28 -13.85 -24.26
N ARG A 302 5.97 -13.03 -25.04
CA ARG A 302 6.53 -11.74 -24.58
C ARG A 302 5.59 -10.55 -24.79
N ASP A 303 4.45 -10.76 -25.47
CA ASP A 303 3.48 -9.70 -25.66
C ASP A 303 2.84 -9.34 -24.31
N TYR A 304 2.65 -8.05 -24.09
CA TYR A 304 1.93 -7.55 -22.93
C TYR A 304 0.44 -7.89 -23.07
N VAL A 305 -0.17 -8.31 -21.96
CA VAL A 305 -1.62 -8.55 -21.89
C VAL A 305 -2.38 -7.23 -21.98
N PHE A 306 -1.79 -6.18 -21.40
CA PHE A 306 -2.29 -4.81 -21.41
C PHE A 306 -1.22 -3.88 -22.00
N PRO A 307 -1.06 -3.87 -23.34
CA PRO A 307 -0.12 -2.98 -24.02
C PRO A 307 -0.50 -1.51 -23.85
N ALA A 308 0.43 -0.60 -24.14
CA ALA A 308 0.18 0.83 -24.04
C ALA A 308 -0.96 1.26 -24.97
N LEU A 309 -1.88 2.05 -24.41
CA LEU A 309 -3.06 2.55 -25.10
C LEU A 309 -2.94 4.07 -25.25
N ALA A 310 -2.98 4.54 -26.49
CA ALA A 310 -3.06 5.97 -26.79
C ALA A 310 -4.46 6.51 -26.48
N SER A 311 -4.57 7.83 -26.26
CA SER A 311 -5.87 8.50 -26.08
C SER A 311 -6.81 8.34 -27.28
N THR A 312 -6.26 8.10 -28.47
CA THR A 312 -7.00 7.79 -29.71
C THR A 312 -7.56 6.37 -29.76
N GLY A 313 -7.31 5.53 -28.75
CA GLY A 313 -7.67 4.11 -28.73
C GLY A 313 -6.74 3.21 -29.54
N GLN A 314 -5.63 3.74 -30.07
CA GLN A 314 -4.62 2.95 -30.76
C GLN A 314 -3.72 2.20 -29.77
N ILE A 315 -3.48 0.92 -30.06
CA ILE A 315 -2.61 0.06 -29.26
C ILE A 315 -1.17 0.18 -29.75
N LYS A 316 -0.24 0.38 -28.81
CA LYS A 316 1.20 0.29 -29.04
C LYS A 316 1.71 -1.06 -28.55
N PHE A 317 1.78 -2.02 -29.46
CA PHE A 317 2.30 -3.35 -29.15
C PHE A 317 3.78 -3.27 -28.76
N GLY A 318 4.19 -4.10 -27.79
CA GLY A 318 5.58 -4.16 -27.30
C GLY A 318 5.91 -3.17 -26.17
N GLU A 319 5.04 -2.20 -25.89
CA GLU A 319 5.18 -1.29 -24.75
C GLU A 319 4.12 -1.61 -23.68
N PRO A 320 4.48 -1.66 -22.39
CA PRO A 320 3.49 -1.78 -21.32
C PRO A 320 2.72 -0.47 -21.17
N THR A 321 1.44 -0.54 -20.79
CA THR A 321 0.71 0.68 -20.42
C THR A 321 1.36 1.34 -19.20
N SER A 322 1.26 2.67 -19.12
CA SER A 322 1.73 3.38 -17.93
C SER A 322 0.63 3.45 -16.87
N ARG A 323 1.04 3.53 -15.60
CA ARG A 323 0.10 3.73 -14.47
C ARG A 323 -0.79 4.95 -14.70
N SER A 324 -0.19 6.07 -15.09
CA SER A 324 -0.91 7.33 -15.30
C SER A 324 -1.87 7.24 -16.48
N ALA A 325 -1.49 6.57 -17.57
CA ALA A 325 -2.38 6.39 -18.72
C ALA A 325 -3.64 5.60 -18.33
N PHE A 326 -3.49 4.53 -17.54
CA PHE A 326 -4.64 3.80 -17.05
C PHE A 326 -5.45 4.60 -16.01
N GLU A 327 -4.81 5.34 -15.10
CA GLU A 327 -5.51 6.20 -14.14
C GLU A 327 -6.37 7.26 -14.85
N THR A 328 -5.86 7.89 -15.92
CA THR A 328 -6.64 8.82 -16.74
C THR A 328 -7.86 8.14 -17.37
N LEU A 329 -7.69 6.95 -17.97
CA LEU A 329 -8.81 6.20 -18.54
C LEU A 329 -9.84 5.80 -17.47
N LEU A 330 -9.38 5.42 -16.27
CA LEU A 330 -10.24 5.12 -15.13
C LEU A 330 -11.06 6.35 -14.71
N ASP A 331 -10.42 7.49 -14.55
CA ASP A 331 -11.09 8.73 -14.16
C ASP A 331 -12.14 9.14 -15.21
N GLU A 332 -11.81 9.04 -16.51
CA GLU A 332 -12.75 9.33 -17.62
C GLU A 332 -13.97 8.39 -17.61
N VAL A 333 -13.75 7.08 -17.46
CA VAL A 333 -14.86 6.10 -17.42
C VAL A 333 -15.73 6.31 -16.18
N VAL A 334 -15.13 6.61 -15.04
CA VAL A 334 -15.84 6.86 -13.78
C VAL A 334 -16.68 8.12 -13.85
N ASP A 335 -16.13 9.20 -14.41
CA ASP A 335 -16.86 10.46 -14.65
C ASP A 335 -18.06 10.22 -15.57
N LYS A 336 -17.83 9.59 -16.73
CA LYS A 336 -18.87 9.38 -17.74
C LYS A 336 -19.97 8.40 -17.34
N SER A 337 -19.63 7.38 -16.55
CA SER A 337 -20.61 6.41 -16.03
C SER A 337 -21.43 6.93 -14.86
N ASN A 338 -21.05 8.07 -14.27
CA ASN A 338 -21.67 8.62 -13.05
C ASN A 338 -21.72 7.64 -11.87
N VAL A 339 -20.83 6.63 -11.83
CA VAL A 339 -20.83 5.60 -10.78
C VAL A 339 -20.56 6.17 -9.37
N LEU A 340 -19.95 7.35 -9.28
CA LEU A 340 -19.71 8.06 -8.02
C LEU A 340 -20.77 9.12 -7.70
N GLN A 341 -21.88 9.19 -8.45
CA GLN A 341 -22.92 10.18 -8.18
C GLN A 341 -23.44 10.07 -6.75
N GLY A 342 -23.35 11.16 -5.99
CA GLY A 342 -23.77 11.20 -4.57
C GLY A 342 -22.79 10.58 -3.58
N ARG A 343 -21.60 10.12 -4.01
CA ARG A 343 -20.56 9.54 -3.13
C ARG A 343 -19.34 10.45 -3.04
N ASN A 344 -18.88 10.70 -1.82
CA ASN A 344 -17.64 11.43 -1.58
C ASN A 344 -16.43 10.49 -1.64
N GLY A 345 -15.53 10.70 -2.60
CA GLY A 345 -14.28 9.96 -2.71
C GLY A 345 -13.83 9.80 -4.15
N LYS A 346 -12.83 8.94 -4.36
CA LYS A 346 -12.36 8.58 -5.71
C LYS A 346 -11.82 7.17 -5.76
N PHE A 347 -11.96 6.55 -6.92
CA PHE A 347 -11.23 5.33 -7.24
C PHE A 347 -9.76 5.67 -7.56
N THR A 348 -8.86 4.78 -7.20
CA THR A 348 -7.42 4.92 -7.48
C THR A 348 -6.83 3.54 -7.72
N THR A 349 -5.51 3.43 -7.91
CA THR A 349 -4.81 2.14 -8.10
C THR A 349 -5.03 1.03 -7.09
N HIS A 350 -5.67 1.30 -5.96
CA HIS A 350 -5.96 0.32 -4.93
C HIS A 350 -7.44 -0.09 -4.88
N CYS A 351 -8.32 0.52 -5.68
CA CYS A 351 -9.77 0.28 -5.60
C CYS A 351 -10.13 -1.19 -5.87
N PHE A 352 -9.53 -1.83 -6.87
CA PHE A 352 -9.80 -3.23 -7.23
C PHE A 352 -9.29 -4.20 -6.16
N ARG A 353 -8.07 -3.99 -5.67
CA ARG A 353 -7.51 -4.79 -4.57
C ARG A 353 -8.32 -4.65 -3.28
N ARG A 354 -8.85 -3.46 -2.98
CA ARG A 354 -9.73 -3.24 -1.82
C ARG A 354 -11.07 -3.91 -2.03
N GLY A 355 -11.76 -3.56 -3.11
CA GLY A 355 -13.10 -4.03 -3.40
C GLY A 355 -13.17 -5.53 -3.57
N GLY A 356 -12.22 -6.15 -4.27
CA GLY A 356 -12.17 -7.61 -4.38
C GLY A 356 -11.94 -8.31 -3.04
N ALA A 357 -11.09 -7.75 -2.18
CA ALA A 357 -10.82 -8.30 -0.86
C ALA A 357 -12.03 -8.17 0.07
N GLN A 358 -12.71 -7.02 0.07
CA GLN A 358 -13.92 -6.82 0.85
C GLN A 358 -15.08 -7.65 0.31
N TYR A 359 -15.29 -7.70 -1.00
CA TYR A 359 -16.30 -8.55 -1.62
C TYR A 359 -16.15 -10.02 -1.21
N ARG A 360 -14.97 -10.63 -1.39
CA ARG A 360 -14.78 -12.02 -0.96
C ARG A 360 -14.83 -12.21 0.55
N PHE A 361 -14.57 -11.18 1.36
CA PHE A 361 -14.62 -11.30 2.82
C PHE A 361 -16.03 -11.11 3.39
N LEU A 362 -16.81 -10.19 2.83
CA LEU A 362 -18.07 -9.69 3.39
C LEU A 362 -19.31 -10.05 2.55
N TRP A 363 -19.23 -9.92 1.22
CA TRP A 363 -20.43 -9.85 0.36
C TRP A 363 -20.59 -10.99 -0.65
N ALA A 364 -19.55 -11.78 -0.91
CA ALA A 364 -19.65 -12.90 -1.85
C ALA A 364 -20.45 -14.06 -1.26
N ASP A 365 -21.22 -14.77 -2.08
CA ASP A 365 -21.98 -15.97 -1.69
C ASP A 365 -21.11 -16.97 -0.93
N ARG A 366 -19.88 -17.16 -1.44
CA ARG A 366 -18.84 -17.95 -0.78
C ARG A 366 -17.76 -17.04 -0.20
N LYS A 367 -17.99 -16.59 1.02
CA LYS A 367 -17.04 -15.80 1.81
C LYS A 367 -15.74 -16.55 2.05
N TRP A 368 -14.65 -15.81 2.11
CA TRP A 368 -13.30 -16.33 2.32
C TRP A 368 -12.84 -16.08 3.74
N SER A 369 -12.18 -17.08 4.34
CA SER A 369 -11.49 -16.87 5.61
C SER A 369 -10.43 -15.78 5.50
N LEU A 370 -10.13 -15.11 6.61
CA LEU A 370 -9.07 -14.10 6.66
C LEU A 370 -7.70 -14.65 6.19
N LYS A 371 -7.44 -15.94 6.43
CA LYS A 371 -6.24 -16.63 5.94
C LYS A 371 -6.21 -16.72 4.42
N ALA A 372 -7.35 -17.06 3.80
CA ALA A 372 -7.50 -17.09 2.34
C ALA A 372 -7.35 -15.68 1.74
N VAL A 373 -8.00 -14.67 2.33
CA VAL A 373 -7.83 -13.26 1.93
C VAL A 373 -6.36 -12.86 2.01
N LYS A 374 -5.71 -13.08 3.16
CA LYS A 374 -4.29 -12.75 3.37
C LYS A 374 -3.38 -13.41 2.33
N TRP A 375 -3.61 -14.69 2.03
CA TRP A 375 -2.85 -15.42 1.02
C TRP A 375 -3.12 -14.88 -0.39
N TRP A 376 -4.38 -14.68 -0.77
CA TRP A 376 -4.75 -14.30 -2.13
C TRP A 376 -4.31 -12.89 -2.50
N GLY A 377 -4.45 -11.89 -1.62
CA GLY A 377 -3.90 -10.55 -1.86
C GLY A 377 -2.42 -10.40 -1.47
N GLY A 378 -1.79 -11.50 -1.08
CA GLY A 378 -0.35 -11.60 -0.93
C GLY A 378 0.17 -10.77 0.24
N TRP A 379 -0.62 -10.57 1.28
CA TRP A 379 -0.16 -9.87 2.48
C TRP A 379 0.91 -10.70 3.20
N SER A 380 1.90 -10.04 3.80
CA SER A 380 3.00 -10.75 4.44
C SER A 380 2.52 -11.46 5.71
N SER A 381 3.11 -12.62 6.05
CA SER A 381 2.79 -13.33 7.30
C SER A 381 2.91 -12.44 8.54
N ASN A 382 3.84 -11.49 8.51
CA ASN A 382 4.16 -10.59 9.62
C ASN A 382 3.30 -9.31 9.64
N GLU A 383 2.41 -9.13 8.67
CA GLU A 383 1.53 -7.97 8.63
C GLU A 383 0.47 -8.08 9.73
N ASN A 384 0.29 -6.98 10.47
CA ASN A 384 -0.60 -6.93 11.62
C ASN A 384 -2.04 -7.16 11.16
N VAL A 385 -2.70 -8.15 11.75
CA VAL A 385 -4.10 -8.49 11.49
C VAL A 385 -5.02 -7.28 11.63
N GLY A 386 -4.79 -6.42 12.63
CA GLY A 386 -5.54 -5.18 12.82
C GLY A 386 -5.42 -4.19 11.67
N THR A 387 -4.30 -4.20 10.91
CA THR A 387 -4.17 -3.37 9.70
C THR A 387 -5.02 -3.93 8.55
N LEU A 388 -5.06 -5.25 8.38
CA LEU A 388 -5.91 -5.91 7.39
C LEU A 388 -7.39 -5.77 7.74
N MET A 389 -7.76 -5.96 9.01
CA MET A 389 -9.13 -5.77 9.48
C MET A 389 -9.59 -4.33 9.28
N ARG A 390 -8.74 -3.35 9.60
CA ARG A 390 -9.03 -1.94 9.30
C ARG A 390 -9.25 -1.72 7.80
N TYR A 391 -8.38 -2.29 6.97
CA TYR A 391 -8.51 -2.20 5.50
C TYR A 391 -9.80 -2.83 4.96
N LEU A 392 -10.35 -3.85 5.62
CA LEU A 392 -11.60 -4.52 5.23
C LEU A 392 -12.84 -3.81 5.79
N LEU A 393 -12.75 -3.24 6.99
CA LEU A 393 -13.89 -2.68 7.75
C LEU A 393 -14.00 -1.15 7.71
N ASP A 394 -12.96 -0.41 7.29
CA ASP A 394 -12.97 1.06 7.28
C ASP A 394 -14.13 1.63 6.45
N GLU A 395 -14.52 0.94 5.37
CA GLU A 395 -15.66 1.35 4.55
C GLU A 395 -17.01 1.01 5.21
N LEU A 396 -17.11 -0.14 5.89
CA LEU A 396 -18.33 -0.51 6.62
C LEU A 396 -18.68 0.54 7.67
N MET A 397 -17.68 1.03 8.41
CA MET A 397 -17.86 2.13 9.36
C MET A 397 -18.29 3.45 8.71
N ALA A 398 -18.05 3.64 7.41
CA ALA A 398 -18.48 4.84 6.69
C ALA A 398 -19.93 4.73 6.17
N TYR A 399 -20.46 3.51 6.02
CA TYR A 399 -21.87 3.26 5.68
C TYR A 399 -22.78 3.22 6.92
N GLU A 400 -22.23 2.88 8.08
CA GLU A 400 -22.96 2.79 9.34
C GLU A 400 -23.11 4.17 10.02
N GLU A 401 -24.04 5.00 9.55
CA GLU A 401 -24.46 6.22 10.25
C GLU A 401 -25.73 5.99 11.07
N GLY A 402 -25.62 6.18 12.39
CA GLY A 402 -26.73 6.12 13.33
C GLY A 402 -27.09 4.69 13.76
N PHE A 403 -26.99 4.45 15.07
CA PHE A 403 -27.47 3.24 15.74
C PHE A 403 -28.53 3.57 16.80
N SER A 404 -29.11 4.77 16.75
CA SER A 404 -30.11 5.20 17.73
C SER A 404 -31.36 4.34 17.72
N ASP A 405 -31.64 3.70 16.58
CA ASP A 405 -32.78 2.85 16.29
C ASP A 405 -32.41 1.35 16.28
N ILE A 406 -31.19 0.97 16.70
CA ILE A 406 -30.68 -0.41 16.61
C ILE A 406 -31.52 -1.45 17.36
N MET A 407 -32.26 -1.02 18.37
CA MET A 407 -33.12 -1.89 19.20
C MET A 407 -34.61 -1.71 18.89
N MET A 408 -34.97 -1.01 17.82
CA MET A 408 -36.37 -0.77 17.46
C MET A 408 -36.88 -1.91 16.58
N ASP A 409 -37.96 -2.56 17.00
CA ASP A 409 -38.55 -3.73 16.32
C ASP A 409 -39.33 -3.36 15.04
N ASP A 410 -39.66 -2.09 14.84
CA ASP A 410 -40.40 -1.56 13.69
C ASP A 410 -39.49 -1.03 12.57
N ARG A 411 -38.20 -1.38 12.63
CA ARG A 411 -37.21 -0.91 11.67
C ARG A 411 -37.53 -1.41 10.26
N VAL A 412 -37.56 -0.47 9.31
CA VAL A 412 -37.86 -0.75 7.90
C VAL A 412 -36.72 -1.51 7.21
N ILE A 413 -35.48 -1.42 7.71
CA ILE A 413 -34.27 -2.02 7.12
C ILE A 413 -33.39 -2.58 8.24
N ASP A 414 -33.17 -3.89 8.26
CA ASP A 414 -32.19 -4.50 9.17
C ASP A 414 -30.77 -4.28 8.65
N ARG A 415 -30.11 -3.23 9.15
CA ARG A 415 -28.72 -2.91 8.80
C ARG A 415 -27.69 -3.88 9.43
N HIS A 416 -28.10 -4.77 10.34
CA HIS A 416 -27.20 -5.69 11.05
C HIS A 416 -27.11 -7.07 10.40
N GLU A 417 -28.17 -7.53 9.74
CA GLU A 417 -28.19 -8.82 9.02
C GLU A 417 -27.21 -8.85 7.83
N THR A 418 -26.92 -7.69 7.25
CA THR A 418 -25.98 -7.55 6.12
C THR A 418 -24.53 -7.90 6.47
N PHE A 419 -24.17 -7.95 7.76
CA PHE A 419 -22.79 -8.20 8.21
C PHE A 419 -22.45 -9.69 8.38
N MET A 420 -23.41 -10.53 8.76
CA MET A 420 -23.14 -11.96 8.99
C MET A 420 -23.63 -12.85 7.85
N GLY A 421 -24.54 -12.35 6.99
CA GLY A 421 -25.13 -13.13 5.89
C GLY A 421 -25.61 -14.49 6.36
N GLU A 422 -26.33 -14.49 7.48
CA GLU A 422 -27.45 -15.39 7.60
C GLU A 422 -28.55 -14.74 6.77
N ASP A 423 -28.71 -15.24 5.55
CA ASP A 423 -29.99 -15.19 4.87
C ASP A 423 -30.88 -16.17 5.69
N GLU A 424 -31.31 -15.75 6.88
CA GLU A 424 -32.36 -16.48 7.58
C GLU A 424 -33.58 -16.31 6.71
N MET A 425 -33.94 -17.43 6.07
CA MET A 425 -35.26 -17.70 5.51
C MET A 425 -36.28 -16.76 6.11
N VAL A 426 -36.80 -15.83 5.30
CA VAL A 426 -38.05 -15.14 5.61
C VAL A 426 -38.98 -16.21 6.18
N PRO A 427 -39.43 -16.11 7.45
CA PRO A 427 -40.28 -17.13 8.02
C PRO A 427 -41.50 -17.21 7.10
N VAL A 428 -41.60 -18.30 6.35
CA VAL A 428 -42.71 -18.48 5.41
C VAL A 428 -43.96 -18.34 6.24
N SER A 429 -44.71 -17.26 6.00
CA SER A 429 -45.89 -16.99 6.83
C SER A 429 -46.84 -18.18 6.67
N LYS A 430 -47.62 -18.49 7.70
CA LYS A 430 -48.63 -19.55 7.59
C LYS A 430 -49.54 -19.34 6.38
N ALA A 431 -49.77 -18.07 5.99
CA ALA A 431 -50.51 -17.71 4.78
C ALA A 431 -49.78 -18.08 3.49
N ASP A 432 -48.45 -17.97 3.43
CA ASP A 432 -47.66 -18.35 2.26
C ASP A 432 -47.54 -19.88 2.13
N LEU A 433 -47.45 -20.60 3.25
CA LEU A 433 -47.58 -22.07 3.27
C LEU A 433 -48.97 -22.51 2.79
N SER A 434 -50.05 -21.85 3.24
CA SER A 434 -51.41 -22.17 2.78
C SER A 434 -51.58 -21.87 1.28
N LYS A 435 -51.05 -20.75 0.77
CA LYS A 435 -51.09 -20.44 -0.68
C LYS A 435 -50.27 -21.45 -1.50
N PHE A 436 -49.14 -21.90 -0.98
CA PHE A 436 -48.33 -22.94 -1.63
C PHE A 436 -49.05 -24.29 -1.63
N GLU A 437 -49.68 -24.66 -0.52
CA GLU A 437 -50.51 -25.86 -0.40
C GLU A 437 -51.70 -25.83 -1.36
N GLU A 438 -52.43 -24.72 -1.43
CA GLU A 438 -53.51 -24.49 -2.39
C GLU A 438 -53.00 -24.58 -3.84
N SER A 439 -51.83 -24.01 -4.14
CA SER A 439 -51.23 -24.07 -5.47
C SER A 439 -50.80 -25.49 -5.85
N ILE A 440 -50.31 -26.31 -4.91
CA ILE A 440 -49.95 -27.70 -5.16
C ILE A 440 -51.20 -28.55 -5.37
N LEU A 441 -52.22 -28.39 -4.52
CA LEU A 441 -53.47 -29.13 -4.65
C LEU A 441 -54.18 -28.81 -5.97
N ALA A 442 -54.20 -27.54 -6.40
CA ALA A 442 -54.75 -27.14 -7.68
C ALA A 442 -53.99 -27.76 -8.87
N LYS A 443 -52.65 -27.85 -8.80
CA LYS A 443 -51.83 -28.50 -9.83
C LYS A 443 -52.03 -30.01 -9.89
N ILE A 444 -52.16 -30.67 -8.72
CA ILE A 444 -52.44 -32.10 -8.64
C ILE A 444 -53.84 -32.40 -9.20
N GLN A 445 -54.85 -31.60 -8.86
CA GLN A 445 -56.20 -31.74 -9.40
C GLN A 445 -56.23 -31.52 -10.93
N GLY A 446 -55.47 -30.54 -11.44
CA GLY A 446 -55.32 -30.31 -12.88
C GLY A 446 -54.65 -31.48 -13.62
N LEU A 447 -53.64 -32.11 -13.02
CA LEU A 447 -52.99 -33.31 -13.57
C LEU A 447 -53.92 -34.52 -13.56
N ILE A 448 -54.71 -34.71 -12.51
CA ILE A 448 -55.69 -35.81 -12.42
C ILE A 448 -56.82 -35.62 -13.45
N ALA A 449 -57.31 -34.40 -13.62
CA ALA A 449 -58.33 -34.05 -14.63
C ALA A 449 -57.81 -34.25 -16.07
N SER A 450 -56.54 -33.95 -16.31
CA SER A 450 -55.88 -34.16 -17.61
C SER A 450 -55.63 -35.66 -17.90
N ALA A 451 -55.36 -36.47 -16.87
CA ALA A 451 -55.18 -37.91 -17.01
C ALA A 451 -56.51 -38.67 -17.21
N THR A 452 -57.63 -38.14 -16.72
CA THR A 452 -58.95 -38.77 -16.90
C THR A 452 -59.60 -38.46 -18.26
N THR A 453 -59.14 -37.44 -18.98
CA THR A 453 -59.67 -37.08 -20.31
C THR A 453 -58.97 -37.76 -21.49
N SER A 454 -57.86 -38.46 -21.29
CA SER A 454 -57.07 -39.07 -22.39
C SER A 454 -57.23 -40.58 -22.57
N SER A 455 -58.21 -41.23 -21.95
CA SER A 455 -58.47 -42.67 -22.13
C SER A 455 -59.72 -42.90 -22.98
N GLY A 456 -59.55 -42.89 -24.30
CA GLY A 456 -60.55 -43.30 -25.27
C GLY A 456 -59.92 -43.76 -26.59
N SER A 457 -60.08 -45.05 -26.89
CA SER A 457 -59.87 -45.75 -28.17
C SER A 457 -58.41 -46.15 -28.52
N THR A 458 -58.04 -47.45 -28.47
CA THR A 458 -58.14 -48.50 -29.54
C THR A 458 -56.75 -48.69 -30.17
N SER A 459 -56.16 -49.86 -30.46
CA SER A 459 -56.42 -51.30 -30.27
C SER A 459 -55.24 -52.06 -30.94
N MET A 460 -54.89 -53.23 -30.38
CA MET A 460 -54.35 -54.43 -31.05
C MET A 460 -52.99 -54.37 -31.82
N ASN A 461 -51.98 -55.15 -31.40
CA ASN A 461 -51.83 -56.60 -31.66
C ASN A 461 -50.35 -57.11 -31.79
N THR A 462 -50.05 -58.15 -30.99
CA THR A 462 -49.20 -59.37 -31.25
C THR A 462 -47.64 -59.30 -31.32
N PRO A 463 -46.92 -60.45 -31.06
CA PRO A 463 -45.86 -60.51 -30.01
C PRO A 463 -44.57 -61.30 -30.42
N VAL A 464 -43.74 -61.66 -29.42
CA VAL A 464 -42.84 -62.86 -29.33
C VAL A 464 -41.38 -62.72 -29.85
N ARG A 465 -40.37 -62.74 -28.96
CA ARG A 465 -39.53 -63.91 -28.52
C ARG A 465 -38.10 -63.51 -28.06
N LEU A 466 -37.69 -64.05 -26.92
CA LEU A 466 -36.30 -64.29 -26.50
C LEU A 466 -35.67 -65.44 -27.33
N PRO A 467 -34.33 -65.60 -27.35
CA PRO A 467 -33.72 -66.54 -26.40
C PRO A 467 -32.30 -66.21 -25.90
N GLU A 468 -31.93 -66.94 -24.84
CA GLU A 468 -30.68 -67.02 -24.09
C GLU A 468 -29.49 -67.70 -24.82
N ASP A 469 -28.30 -67.45 -24.25
CA ASP A 469 -27.14 -68.33 -24.02
C ASP A 469 -26.39 -69.04 -25.16
N ARG A 470 -25.10 -68.70 -25.33
CA ARG A 470 -23.94 -69.53 -24.90
C ARG A 470 -22.56 -68.93 -25.24
N VAL A 471 -21.74 -68.80 -24.19
CA VAL A 471 -20.30 -69.10 -23.99
C VAL A 471 -19.42 -69.42 -25.23
N HIS A 472 -18.30 -68.70 -25.40
CA HIS A 472 -16.91 -69.20 -25.38
C HIS A 472 -15.86 -68.08 -25.64
N THR A 473 -14.87 -68.01 -24.75
CA THR A 473 -13.52 -67.37 -24.84
C THR A 473 -12.66 -68.06 -25.93
N PRO A 474 -11.51 -67.50 -26.43
CA PRO A 474 -10.48 -66.81 -25.66
C PRO A 474 -9.70 -65.63 -26.31
N THR A 475 -9.12 -64.83 -25.41
CA THR A 475 -7.76 -64.26 -25.41
C THR A 475 -7.07 -63.95 -26.75
N SER A 476 -6.90 -62.66 -27.05
CA SER A 476 -5.84 -62.17 -27.94
C SER A 476 -5.13 -60.98 -27.30
N SER A 477 -3.84 -61.20 -27.06
CA SER A 477 -2.82 -60.26 -26.65
C SER A 477 -2.63 -59.18 -27.72
N VAL A 478 -2.71 -57.90 -27.33
CA VAL A 478 -2.32 -56.79 -28.20
C VAL A 478 -0.90 -56.36 -27.83
N GLU A 479 0.00 -56.55 -28.77
CA GLU A 479 1.41 -56.20 -28.72
C GLU A 479 1.64 -54.68 -28.66
N HIS A 480 2.67 -54.31 -27.89
CA HIS A 480 3.25 -52.97 -27.85
C HIS A 480 3.96 -52.62 -29.16
N PRO A 481 3.93 -51.35 -29.62
CA PRO A 481 4.78 -50.90 -30.73
C PRO A 481 6.25 -50.73 -30.29
N PRO A 482 7.23 -50.99 -31.17
CA PRO A 482 8.64 -50.97 -30.83
C PRO A 482 9.20 -49.54 -30.73
N ALA A 483 10.17 -49.41 -29.82
CA ALA A 483 10.96 -48.22 -29.56
C ALA A 483 11.77 -47.78 -30.79
N THR A 484 11.75 -46.48 -31.04
CA THR A 484 12.57 -45.78 -32.02
C THR A 484 14.03 -45.74 -31.53
N PRO A 485 15.04 -46.03 -32.39
CA PRO A 485 16.44 -45.98 -31.99
C PRO A 485 16.95 -44.52 -31.90
N SER A 486 17.60 -44.22 -30.76
CA SER A 486 18.31 -42.98 -30.49
C SER A 486 19.44 -42.74 -31.52
N PRO A 487 19.65 -41.49 -31.99
CA PRO A 487 20.82 -41.16 -32.80
C PRO A 487 22.09 -41.00 -31.95
N PRO A 488 23.28 -41.22 -32.56
CA PRO A 488 24.51 -41.44 -31.83
C PRO A 488 25.12 -40.15 -31.27
N SER A 489 25.56 -40.26 -30.02
CA SER A 489 26.52 -39.38 -29.37
C SER A 489 27.84 -39.40 -30.15
N LEU A 490 28.37 -38.22 -30.52
CA LEU A 490 29.79 -37.92 -30.75
C LEU A 490 29.92 -36.44 -31.13
N ARG A 491 30.45 -35.59 -30.23
CA ARG A 491 31.64 -34.74 -30.48
C ARG A 491 32.28 -34.32 -29.14
N PRO A 492 33.61 -34.37 -29.01
CA PRO A 492 34.35 -33.86 -27.86
C PRO A 492 34.46 -32.33 -27.91
N ASP A 493 34.50 -31.76 -26.71
CA ASP A 493 34.52 -30.34 -26.38
C ASP A 493 35.61 -29.53 -27.08
N ASP A 494 35.19 -28.45 -27.77
CA ASP A 494 36.02 -27.29 -28.01
C ASP A 494 36.10 -26.47 -26.71
N PRO A 495 37.31 -26.08 -26.24
CA PRO A 495 37.45 -25.29 -25.02
C PRO A 495 36.85 -23.91 -25.24
N THR A 496 35.65 -23.71 -24.71
CA THR A 496 35.02 -22.40 -24.64
C THR A 496 35.94 -21.49 -23.83
N PRO A 497 36.38 -20.33 -24.35
CA PRO A 497 37.22 -19.41 -23.59
C PRO A 497 36.51 -19.08 -22.28
N PRO A 498 37.21 -19.09 -21.13
CA PRO A 498 36.58 -18.88 -19.84
C PRO A 498 35.85 -17.55 -19.87
N SER A 499 34.52 -17.62 -19.94
CA SER A 499 33.62 -16.48 -19.78
C SER A 499 34.04 -15.78 -18.50
N GLN A 500 34.64 -14.60 -18.63
CA GLN A 500 35.00 -13.76 -17.49
C GLN A 500 33.73 -13.57 -16.65
N TYR A 501 33.66 -14.32 -15.56
CA TYR A 501 32.51 -14.32 -14.68
C TYR A 501 32.53 -12.97 -13.97
N ILE A 502 31.81 -11.99 -14.51
CA ILE A 502 31.60 -10.71 -13.84
C ILE A 502 30.74 -11.05 -12.60
N PRO A 503 31.29 -10.95 -11.38
CA PRO A 503 30.55 -11.29 -10.18
C PRO A 503 29.31 -10.41 -10.10
N ARG A 504 28.17 -10.93 -9.63
CA ARG A 504 27.04 -10.05 -9.32
C ARG A 504 27.39 -9.19 -8.09
N PRO A 505 26.91 -7.94 -7.99
CA PRO A 505 27.14 -7.12 -6.81
C PRO A 505 26.57 -7.80 -5.56
N SER A 506 27.42 -8.08 -4.59
CA SER A 506 27.04 -8.74 -3.35
C SER A 506 26.22 -7.82 -2.43
N ARG A 507 25.60 -8.35 -1.38
CA ARG A 507 24.79 -7.52 -0.47
C ARG A 507 25.67 -6.72 0.49
N ILE A 508 25.41 -5.41 0.65
CA ILE A 508 26.15 -4.59 1.62
C ILE A 508 25.76 -4.99 3.05
N PRO A 509 26.73 -5.44 3.89
CA PRO A 509 26.46 -5.85 5.26
C PRO A 509 25.96 -4.70 6.14
N GLU A 510 25.37 -5.03 7.29
CA GLU A 510 24.97 -4.01 8.27
C GLU A 510 26.21 -3.23 8.75
N THR A 511 26.11 -1.90 8.70
CA THR A 511 27.18 -0.97 9.10
C THR A 511 26.81 -0.36 10.46
N LYS A 512 27.56 -0.69 11.52
CA LYS A 512 27.25 -0.25 12.89
C LYS A 512 28.16 0.88 13.36
N THR A 513 29.39 0.91 12.85
CA THR A 513 30.43 1.87 13.24
C THR A 513 31.02 2.60 12.03
N LEU A 514 31.80 3.65 12.29
CA LEU A 514 32.65 4.28 11.28
C LEU A 514 33.69 3.28 10.73
N ASP A 515 34.27 2.44 11.60
CA ASP A 515 35.29 1.47 11.22
C ASP A 515 34.73 0.44 10.23
N ASP A 516 33.48 -0.03 10.42
CA ASP A 516 32.78 -0.87 9.44
C ASP A 516 32.66 -0.15 8.09
N ALA A 517 32.23 1.12 8.09
CA ALA A 517 32.03 1.90 6.88
C ALA A 517 33.34 2.07 6.09
N LEU A 518 34.42 2.41 6.79
CA LEU A 518 35.76 2.56 6.20
C LEU A 518 36.30 1.22 5.67
N ALA A 519 36.15 0.14 6.44
CA ALA A 519 36.58 -1.20 6.01
C ALA A 519 35.83 -1.64 4.76
N TYR A 520 34.50 -1.53 4.73
CA TYR A 520 33.68 -1.89 3.57
C TYR A 520 34.03 -1.04 2.34
N TRP A 521 34.33 0.25 2.54
CA TRP A 521 34.68 1.16 1.47
C TRP A 521 36.04 0.85 0.84
N GLU A 522 37.06 0.57 1.66
CA GLU A 522 38.44 0.41 1.18
C GLU A 522 38.80 -1.02 0.79
N HIS A 523 38.30 -2.00 1.55
CA HIS A 523 38.75 -3.39 1.48
C HIS A 523 37.60 -4.38 1.23
N GLY A 524 36.35 -3.93 1.32
CA GLY A 524 35.21 -4.84 1.37
C GLY A 524 35.11 -5.58 2.71
N ALA A 525 34.40 -6.70 2.73
CA ALA A 525 34.34 -7.65 3.83
C ALA A 525 33.98 -9.05 3.30
N PRO A 526 34.93 -9.79 2.71
CA PRO A 526 34.68 -11.12 2.13
C PRO A 526 34.04 -12.09 3.13
N GLN A 527 34.45 -12.02 4.39
CA GLN A 527 33.88 -12.82 5.49
C GLN A 527 32.40 -12.54 5.79
N LYS A 528 31.86 -11.41 5.30
CA LYS A 528 30.44 -11.04 5.37
C LYS A 528 29.77 -11.09 3.99
N GLY A 529 30.45 -11.64 2.98
CA GLY A 529 29.98 -11.75 1.60
C GLY A 529 30.09 -10.46 0.79
N LEU A 530 30.97 -9.52 1.16
CA LEU A 530 31.24 -8.31 0.38
C LEU A 530 32.65 -8.39 -0.22
N ASP A 531 32.78 -9.03 -1.37
CA ASP A 531 34.11 -9.35 -1.94
C ASP A 531 34.78 -8.15 -2.62
N VAL A 532 33.97 -7.23 -3.16
CA VAL A 532 34.45 -6.04 -3.87
C VAL A 532 34.31 -4.81 -2.96
N PRO A 533 35.38 -4.01 -2.78
CA PRO A 533 35.33 -2.74 -2.04
C PRO A 533 34.29 -1.78 -2.62
N LEU A 534 33.53 -1.11 -1.76
CA LEU A 534 32.40 -0.28 -2.20
C LEU A 534 32.80 0.91 -3.11
N LYS A 535 34.05 1.37 -3.03
CA LYS A 535 34.57 2.43 -3.91
C LYS A 535 34.66 2.02 -5.38
N ASP A 536 34.82 0.73 -5.66
CA ASP A 536 35.02 0.19 -7.01
C ASP A 536 33.71 -0.25 -7.67
N TRP A 537 32.61 -0.27 -6.91
CA TRP A 537 31.31 -0.76 -7.38
C TRP A 537 30.76 0.02 -8.58
N ALA A 538 30.93 1.34 -8.61
CA ALA A 538 30.44 2.16 -9.72
C ALA A 538 31.18 1.90 -11.04
N ALA A 539 32.40 1.37 -10.98
CA ALA A 539 33.18 0.98 -12.15
C ALA A 539 32.86 -0.45 -12.60
N LEU A 540 32.53 -1.34 -11.66
CA LEU A 540 32.34 -2.76 -11.92
C LEU A 540 30.89 -3.15 -12.22
N PHE A 541 29.91 -2.39 -11.73
CA PHE A 541 28.49 -2.73 -11.83
C PHE A 541 27.68 -1.58 -12.41
N LYS A 542 26.63 -1.91 -13.18
CA LYS A 542 25.66 -0.91 -13.63
C LYS A 542 24.75 -0.53 -12.46
N SER A 543 24.33 0.73 -12.37
CA SER A 543 23.47 1.20 -11.26
C SER A 543 22.16 0.41 -11.12
N SER A 544 21.63 -0.12 -12.22
CA SER A 544 20.45 -1.00 -12.21
C SER A 544 20.68 -2.30 -11.41
N GLU A 545 21.90 -2.82 -11.36
CA GLU A 545 22.25 -4.11 -10.77
C GLU A 545 22.32 -4.07 -9.24
N TYR A 546 22.59 -2.89 -8.66
CA TYR A 546 22.66 -2.69 -7.20
C TYR A 546 21.63 -1.67 -6.69
N THR A 547 20.53 -1.45 -7.43
CA THR A 547 19.47 -0.47 -7.09
C THR A 547 18.96 -0.63 -5.66
N SER A 548 18.80 -1.86 -5.17
CA SER A 548 18.34 -2.17 -3.81
C SER A 548 19.34 -1.77 -2.72
N GLU A 549 20.62 -1.65 -3.05
CA GLU A 549 21.72 -1.32 -2.13
C GLU A 549 22.25 0.12 -2.32
N ALA A 550 21.81 0.82 -3.38
CA ALA A 550 22.26 2.17 -3.74
C ALA A 550 22.13 3.19 -2.58
N VAL A 551 21.07 3.09 -1.78
CA VAL A 551 20.87 3.98 -0.62
C VAL A 551 21.94 3.72 0.46
N LYS A 552 22.31 2.47 0.71
CA LYS A 552 23.36 2.13 1.70
C LYS A 552 24.72 2.56 1.18
N LEU A 553 25.02 2.28 -0.10
CA LEU A 553 26.24 2.70 -0.76
C LEU A 553 26.44 4.21 -0.63
N GLY A 554 25.43 5.01 -0.99
CA GLY A 554 25.49 6.47 -0.88
C GLY A 554 25.65 6.96 0.56
N ASN A 555 25.03 6.29 1.53
CA ASN A 555 25.20 6.64 2.95
C ASN A 555 26.63 6.37 3.46
N ILE A 556 27.22 5.23 3.08
CA ILE A 556 28.60 4.89 3.45
C ILE A 556 29.56 5.87 2.77
N GLN A 557 29.38 6.11 1.47
CA GLN A 557 30.16 7.08 0.71
C GLN A 557 30.19 8.44 1.41
N PHE A 558 29.03 8.98 1.80
CA PHE A 558 28.96 10.27 2.46
C PHE A 558 29.76 10.35 3.77
N VAL A 559 29.79 9.28 4.56
CA VAL A 559 30.55 9.24 5.81
C VAL A 559 32.04 9.09 5.54
N CYS A 560 32.43 8.23 4.59
CA CYS A 560 33.82 8.04 4.19
C CYS A 560 34.43 9.31 3.57
N ASP A 561 33.67 10.02 2.73
CA ASP A 561 34.09 11.29 2.14
C ASP A 561 34.27 12.37 3.21
N GLU A 562 33.37 12.47 4.19
CA GLU A 562 33.52 13.42 5.30
C GLU A 562 34.82 13.14 6.08
N PHE A 563 35.09 11.87 6.39
CA PHE A 563 36.30 11.46 7.08
C PHE A 563 37.57 11.77 6.28
N ARG A 564 37.61 11.44 4.98
CA ARG A 564 38.79 11.70 4.14
C ARG A 564 39.00 13.17 3.83
N VAL A 565 37.96 13.85 3.36
CA VAL A 565 38.08 15.21 2.81
C VAL A 565 38.15 16.25 3.92
N HIS A 566 37.32 16.12 4.96
CA HIS A 566 37.22 17.16 5.97
C HIS A 566 37.90 16.84 7.31
N CYS A 567 38.19 15.57 7.56
CA CYS A 567 39.00 15.17 8.71
C CYS A 567 40.39 14.68 8.30
N ASN A 568 40.75 14.77 7.01
CA ASN A 568 42.04 14.34 6.46
C ASN A 568 42.42 12.89 6.82
N GLY A 569 41.42 12.03 7.03
CA GLY A 569 41.62 10.66 7.50
C GLY A 569 42.08 10.52 8.97
N ASP A 570 42.06 11.60 9.75
CA ASP A 570 42.47 11.60 11.16
C ASP A 570 41.29 11.36 12.11
N PHE A 571 41.41 10.33 12.95
CA PHE A 571 40.38 9.96 13.91
C PHE A 571 40.21 10.98 15.04
N THR A 572 41.27 11.71 15.40
CA THR A 572 41.21 12.73 16.46
C THR A 572 40.35 13.90 16.00
N THR A 573 40.67 14.44 14.82
CA THR A 573 39.91 15.50 14.16
C THR A 573 38.45 15.10 13.93
N PHE A 574 38.22 13.82 13.58
CA PHE A 574 36.87 13.31 13.42
C PHE A 574 36.08 13.25 14.73
N GLU A 575 36.70 12.78 15.82
CA GLU A 575 36.07 12.67 17.13
C GLU A 575 35.78 14.05 17.73
N GLU A 576 36.65 15.03 17.52
CA GLU A 576 36.40 16.43 17.90
C GLU A 576 35.18 17.00 17.19
N ARG A 577 35.00 16.67 15.91
CA ARG A 577 33.89 17.15 15.09
C ARG A 577 32.57 16.41 15.36
N PHE A 578 32.64 15.11 15.63
CA PHE A 578 31.48 14.23 15.81
C PHE A 578 31.60 13.40 17.11
N PRO A 579 31.60 14.06 18.28
CA PRO A 579 31.96 13.43 19.55
C PRO A 579 30.99 12.30 19.93
N GLY A 580 31.56 11.13 20.24
CA GLY A 580 30.84 9.93 20.69
C GLY A 580 30.02 9.22 19.60
N LEU A 581 30.16 9.61 18.32
CA LEU A 581 29.36 9.06 17.22
C LEU A 581 30.05 7.95 16.44
N ARG A 582 31.36 7.71 16.64
CA ARG A 582 32.13 6.67 15.94
C ARG A 582 31.49 5.29 15.98
N ARG A 583 30.84 4.93 17.10
CA ARG A 583 30.19 3.62 17.31
C ARG A 583 28.69 3.59 16.99
N LYS A 584 28.13 4.65 16.41
CA LYS A 584 26.69 4.81 16.17
C LYS A 584 26.44 5.29 14.74
N PHE A 585 26.66 4.43 13.75
CA PHE A 585 26.66 4.80 12.32
C PHE A 585 25.41 5.59 11.88
N THR A 586 24.20 5.20 12.31
CA THR A 586 22.97 5.94 11.96
C THR A 586 22.94 7.36 12.53
N ALA A 587 23.40 7.55 13.77
CA ALA A 587 23.48 8.87 14.39
C ALA A 587 24.59 9.71 13.73
N LEU A 588 25.73 9.08 13.43
CA LEU A 588 26.84 9.68 12.72
C LEU A 588 26.41 10.18 11.34
N MET A 589 25.76 9.34 10.53
CA MET A 589 25.28 9.71 9.19
C MET A 589 24.34 10.92 9.23
N LYS A 590 23.45 11.02 10.23
CA LYS A 590 22.59 12.20 10.43
C LYS A 590 23.40 13.45 10.77
N ALA A 591 24.41 13.34 11.64
CA ALA A 591 25.29 14.44 12.00
C ALA A 591 26.12 14.93 10.82
N VAL A 592 26.70 14.02 10.02
CA VAL A 592 27.43 14.35 8.79
C VAL A 592 26.54 15.09 7.79
N ARG A 593 25.32 14.60 7.53
CA ARG A 593 24.36 15.29 6.65
C ARG A 593 24.01 16.70 7.14
N ALA A 594 23.86 16.89 8.44
CA ALA A 594 23.62 18.21 9.03
C ALA A 594 24.84 19.13 8.84
N ALA A 595 26.05 18.62 9.06
CA ALA A 595 27.29 19.37 8.85
C ALA A 595 27.47 19.80 7.37
N ARG A 596 27.21 18.90 6.41
CA ARG A 596 27.24 19.22 4.97
C ARG A 596 26.21 20.28 4.58
N LYS A 597 25.01 20.20 5.16
CA LYS A 597 23.96 21.20 4.95
C LYS A 597 24.39 22.58 5.46
N LEU A 598 25.01 22.65 6.64
CA LEU A 598 25.54 23.91 7.19
C LEU A 598 26.64 24.52 6.32
N ARG A 599 27.42 23.69 5.62
CA ARG A 599 28.45 24.14 4.66
C ARG A 599 27.91 24.49 3.28
N GLY A 600 26.61 24.29 3.02
CA GLY A 600 26.00 24.56 1.72
C GLY A 600 26.37 23.55 0.62
N GLU A 601 26.96 22.41 0.97
CA GLU A 601 27.34 21.36 0.00
C GLU A 601 26.12 20.59 -0.52
N THR A 602 25.03 20.59 0.24
CA THR A 602 23.81 19.91 -0.14
C THR A 602 22.94 20.86 -0.98
N LYS A 603 22.90 20.65 -2.30
CA LYS A 603 21.85 21.26 -3.13
C LYS A 603 20.51 20.75 -2.63
N CYS A 604 19.67 21.62 -2.08
CA CYS A 604 18.26 21.31 -1.90
C CYS A 604 17.75 20.85 -3.26
N ARG A 605 17.19 19.63 -3.32
CA ARG A 605 16.52 19.14 -4.51
C ARG A 605 15.43 20.17 -4.79
N SER A 606 15.63 21.04 -5.78
CA SER A 606 14.58 21.93 -6.23
C SER A 606 13.42 21.01 -6.57
N SER A 607 12.30 21.14 -5.87
CA SER A 607 11.06 20.56 -6.36
C SER A 607 10.91 21.12 -7.78
N HIS A 608 11.10 20.28 -8.79
CA HIS A 608 10.73 20.67 -10.14
C HIS A 608 9.26 21.06 -10.07
N LYS A 609 9.01 22.33 -10.42
CA LYS A 609 7.67 22.87 -10.66
C LYS A 609 7.03 22.09 -11.79
#